data_AF-A0A6U1M333-F1
#
_entry.id   AF-A0A6U1M333-F1
#
_cell.length_a   1.000
_cell.length_b   1.000
_cell.length_c   1.000
_cell.angle_alpha   90.00
_cell.angle_beta   90.00
_cell.angle_gamma   90.00
#
_symmetry.space_group_name_H-M   'P 1'
#
loop_
_entity.id
_entity.type
_entity.pdbx_description
1 polymer ?
#
loop_
_entity_poly.entity_id
_entity_poly.type
_entity_poly.pdbx_seq_one_letter_code
_entity_poly.pdbx_strand_id
1 'polypeptide(L)'
;SSLTDTTTMQQLLYCTGPCPSTSEVVLALMPTDVWVKLGLSLVIDTIGNSSYLLPVLGEVVDPLWAPMQMMLLYYMYGDSVPWAPYVGLTEELLPFTDIVPTATIAWAKENAGFVAEQWSGYNESHRRRIQTNSPEEHIE
;
A
#
# COMPACT_ATOMS: atom_id res chain seq x y z
N SER A 1 8.11 -12.14 10.86
CA SER A 1 8.03 -11.08 11.88
C SER A 1 6.69 -10.40 11.75
N SER A 2 5.64 -11.03 12.27
CA SER A 2 4.28 -10.47 12.30
C SER A 2 3.80 -10.58 13.73
N LEU A 3 3.02 -9.57 14.15
CA LEU A 3 2.73 -9.16 15.53
C LEU A 3 3.78 -8.18 16.04
N THR A 4 3.33 -6.94 16.18
CA THR A 4 3.79 -6.01 17.23
C THR A 4 5.28 -5.64 17.20
N ASP A 5 5.64 -4.65 16.38
CA ASP A 5 6.77 -3.77 16.76
C ASP A 5 6.28 -2.80 17.85
N THR A 6 6.13 -3.39 19.03
CA THR A 6 5.60 -2.87 20.29
C THR A 6 6.63 -2.02 21.02
N THR A 7 7.04 -0.90 20.43
CA THR A 7 7.72 0.13 21.23
C THR A 7 6.79 1.32 21.33
N THR A 8 6.48 1.99 20.23
CA THR A 8 5.62 3.18 20.21
C THR A 8 4.23 2.97 20.81
N MET A 9 3.57 1.84 20.51
CA MET A 9 2.25 1.51 21.06
C MET A 9 2.29 1.20 22.57
N GLN A 10 3.36 0.54 23.03
CA GLN A 10 3.55 0.32 24.47
C GLN A 10 3.89 1.62 25.20
N GLN A 11 4.68 2.50 24.58
CA GLN A 11 5.04 3.80 25.13
C GLN A 11 3.83 4.74 25.22
N LEU A 12 2.89 4.68 24.28
CA LEU A 12 1.61 5.41 24.35
C LEU A 12 0.66 4.86 25.42
N LEU A 13 0.45 3.54 25.46
CA LEU A 13 -0.51 2.91 26.37
C LEU A 13 0.00 2.87 27.82
N TYR A 14 1.31 2.73 28.01
CA TYR A 14 1.93 2.60 29.33
C TYR A 14 2.79 3.81 29.73
N CYS A 15 2.81 4.88 28.93
CA CYS A 15 3.58 6.11 29.19
C CYS A 15 5.04 5.84 29.58
N THR A 16 5.70 4.89 28.91
CA THR A 16 7.11 4.58 29.14
C THR A 16 7.97 5.32 28.11
N GLY A 17 9.01 6.06 28.54
CA GLY A 17 9.93 6.76 27.61
C GLY A 17 9.47 8.13 27.08
N PRO A 18 10.21 8.72 26.12
CA PRO A 18 9.88 10.03 25.51
C PRO A 18 8.55 10.01 24.77
N CYS A 19 7.76 11.09 24.84
CA CYS A 19 6.51 11.18 24.09
C CYS A 19 6.77 10.99 22.58
N PRO A 20 6.11 10.00 21.94
CA PRO A 20 6.28 9.78 20.52
C PRO A 20 5.72 10.95 19.72
N SER A 21 6.39 11.27 18.61
CA SER A 21 5.95 12.29 17.66
C SER A 21 4.60 11.90 17.06
N THR A 22 3.77 12.88 16.69
CA THR A 22 2.48 12.66 16.01
C THR A 22 2.64 11.79 14.76
N SER A 23 3.75 11.94 14.04
CA SER A 23 4.08 11.10 12.88
C SER A 23 4.32 9.64 13.25
N GLU A 24 4.97 9.38 14.39
CA GLU A 24 5.28 8.02 14.86
C GLU A 24 4.02 7.30 15.35
N VAL A 25 3.09 8.04 15.97
CA VAL A 25 1.78 7.49 16.36
C VAL A 25 0.96 7.10 15.13
N VAL A 26 0.91 7.99 14.13
CA VAL A 26 0.22 7.73 12.86
C VAL A 26 0.88 6.54 12.15
N LEU A 27 2.20 6.50 12.07
CA LEU A 27 2.94 5.40 11.46
C LEU A 27 2.70 4.07 12.18
N ALA A 28 2.60 4.09 13.51
CA ALA A 28 2.31 2.90 14.32
C ALA A 28 0.85 2.41 14.17
N LEU A 29 -0.06 3.28 13.74
CA LEU A 29 -1.46 2.93 13.43
C LEU A 29 -1.66 2.47 11.98
N MET A 30 -0.67 2.67 11.12
CA MET A 30 -0.77 2.34 9.71
C MET A 30 -0.59 0.83 9.52
N PRO A 31 -1.40 0.20 8.65
CA PRO A 31 -1.30 -1.23 8.41
C PRO A 31 0.05 -1.58 7.78
N THR A 32 0.78 -2.48 8.41
CA THR A 32 2.09 -2.98 7.93
C THR A 32 1.96 -4.17 6.99
N ASP A 33 0.80 -4.83 6.97
CA ASP A 33 0.54 -5.97 6.10
C ASP A 33 0.51 -5.55 4.63
N VAL A 34 1.35 -6.21 3.82
CA VAL A 34 1.50 -5.93 2.37
C VAL A 34 0.16 -5.89 1.65
N TRP A 35 -0.73 -6.84 1.92
CA TRP A 35 -2.04 -6.93 1.28
C TRP A 35 -3.05 -5.89 1.79
N VAL A 36 -2.96 -5.49 3.06
CA VAL A 36 -3.82 -4.43 3.61
C VAL A 36 -3.39 -3.08 3.04
N LYS A 37 -2.08 -2.86 2.91
CA LYS A 37 -1.51 -1.68 2.26
C LYS A 37 -1.95 -1.57 0.79
N LEU A 38 -2.01 -2.70 0.07
CA LEU A 38 -2.58 -2.76 -1.28
C LEU A 38 -4.05 -2.36 -1.30
N GLY A 39 -4.86 -2.92 -0.39
CA GLY A 39 -6.27 -2.59 -0.28
C GLY A 39 -6.51 -1.10 -0.03
N LEU A 40 -5.70 -0.49 0.84
CA LEU A 40 -5.76 0.95 1.11
C LEU A 40 -5.35 1.78 -0.12
N SER A 41 -4.29 1.39 -0.83
CA SER A 41 -3.88 2.04 -2.08
C SER A 41 -4.98 2.00 -3.14
N LEU A 42 -5.66 0.85 -3.30
CA LEU A 42 -6.78 0.73 -4.24
C LEU A 42 -7.94 1.64 -3.84
N VAL A 43 -8.28 1.73 -2.55
CA VAL A 43 -9.33 2.64 -2.08
C VAL A 43 -8.96 4.10 -2.38
N ILE A 44 -7.72 4.51 -2.07
CA ILE A 44 -7.25 5.88 -2.33
C ILE A 44 -7.35 6.21 -3.82
N ASP A 45 -6.85 5.35 -4.70
CA ASP A 45 -6.92 5.55 -6.15
C ASP A 45 -8.38 5.55 -6.66
N THR A 46 -9.26 4.70 -6.12
CA THR A 46 -10.68 4.71 -6.53
C THR A 46 -11.43 5.96 -6.10
N ILE A 47 -11.05 6.57 -4.98
CA ILE A 47 -11.64 7.84 -4.53
C ILE A 47 -11.11 8.98 -5.39
N GLY A 48 -9.81 9.01 -5.68
CA GLY A 48 -9.23 9.99 -6.61
C GLY A 48 -9.86 9.91 -8.00
N ASN A 49 -10.01 8.71 -8.54
CA ASN A 49 -10.69 8.48 -9.81
C ASN A 49 -12.22 8.63 -9.76
N SER A 50 -12.84 8.86 -8.59
CA SER A 50 -14.30 8.99 -8.51
C SER A 50 -14.82 10.27 -9.18
N SER A 51 -13.95 11.25 -9.43
CA SER A 51 -14.23 12.48 -10.16
C SER A 51 -14.71 12.23 -11.61
N TYR A 52 -14.41 11.06 -12.20
CA TYR A 52 -14.98 10.65 -13.50
C TYR A 52 -16.48 10.28 -13.46
N LEU A 53 -17.01 9.85 -12.31
CA LEU A 53 -18.44 9.52 -12.18
C LEU A 53 -19.33 10.77 -12.09
N LEU A 54 -18.81 11.84 -11.50
CA LEU A 54 -19.55 13.08 -11.23
C LEU A 54 -18.65 14.31 -11.49
N PRO A 55 -18.42 14.69 -12.75
CA PRO A 55 -17.44 15.74 -13.10
C PRO A 55 -17.70 17.09 -12.42
N VAL A 56 -18.94 17.41 -12.07
CA VAL A 56 -19.29 18.66 -11.36
C VAL A 56 -19.00 18.60 -9.86
N LEU A 57 -19.05 17.41 -9.24
CA LEU A 57 -18.75 17.24 -7.81
C LEU A 57 -17.26 16.96 -7.57
N GLY A 58 -16.60 16.27 -8.51
CA GLY A 58 -15.15 16.05 -8.51
C GLY A 58 -14.40 17.37 -8.40
N GLU A 59 -14.61 18.30 -9.33
CA GLU A 59 -13.90 19.60 -9.36
C GLU A 59 -14.03 20.43 -8.06
N VAL A 60 -15.08 20.22 -7.25
CA VAL A 60 -15.28 20.90 -5.96
C VAL A 60 -14.59 20.17 -4.80
N VAL A 61 -14.48 18.85 -4.89
CA VAL A 61 -13.90 17.98 -3.85
C VAL A 61 -12.39 17.80 -4.05
N ASP A 62 -11.91 17.81 -5.29
CA ASP A 62 -10.49 17.61 -5.67
C ASP A 62 -9.53 18.56 -4.91
N PRO A 63 -9.81 19.86 -4.71
CA PRO A 63 -8.91 20.75 -3.94
C PRO A 63 -8.79 20.40 -2.45
N LEU A 64 -9.78 19.72 -1.88
CA LEU A 64 -9.75 19.22 -0.49
C LEU A 64 -9.17 17.80 -0.43
N TRP A 65 -9.45 16.98 -1.43
CA TRP A 65 -8.95 15.61 -1.51
C TRP A 65 -7.46 15.54 -1.84
N ALA A 66 -6.96 16.35 -2.78
CA ALA A 66 -5.55 16.42 -3.17
C ALA A 66 -4.56 16.54 -1.98
N PRO A 67 -4.72 17.49 -1.03
CA PRO A 67 -3.83 17.57 0.13
C PRO A 67 -4.01 16.38 1.09
N MET A 68 -5.21 15.82 1.23
CA MET A 68 -5.42 14.62 2.03
C MET A 68 -4.74 13.39 1.40
N GLN A 69 -4.89 13.21 0.09
CA GLN A 69 -4.26 12.15 -0.69
C GLN A 69 -2.73 12.23 -0.58
N MET A 70 -2.16 13.43 -0.73
CA MET A 70 -0.73 13.67 -0.52
C MET A 70 -0.28 13.23 0.88
N MET A 71 -1.00 13.62 1.93
CA MET A 71 -0.65 13.25 3.30
C MET A 71 -0.71 11.73 3.50
N LEU A 72 -1.76 11.07 3.00
CA LEU A 72 -1.90 9.62 3.07
C LEU A 72 -0.73 8.91 2.36
N LEU A 73 -0.40 9.32 1.14
CA LEU A 73 0.73 8.78 0.38
C LEU A 73 2.07 9.06 1.07
N TYR A 74 2.24 10.23 1.68
CA TYR A 74 3.45 10.57 2.42
C TYR A 74 3.62 9.67 3.64
N TYR A 75 2.55 9.40 4.40
CA TYR A 75 2.64 8.49 5.54
C TYR A 75 2.76 7.02 5.14
N MET A 76 2.18 6.60 4.01
CA MET A 76 2.28 5.22 3.54
C MET A 76 3.62 4.92 2.87
N TYR A 77 4.12 5.84 2.05
CA TYR A 77 5.20 5.60 1.10
C TYR A 77 6.29 6.67 1.11
N GLY A 78 6.24 7.68 1.98
CA GLY A 78 7.19 8.80 1.96
C GLY A 78 8.66 8.37 2.01
N ASP A 79 8.97 7.31 2.78
CA ASP A 79 10.33 6.79 2.89
C ASP A 79 10.73 5.89 1.69
N SER A 80 9.80 5.10 1.16
CA SER A 80 10.05 4.11 0.09
C SER A 80 9.93 4.70 -1.32
N VAL A 81 8.95 5.57 -1.53
CA VAL A 81 8.55 6.17 -2.81
C VAL A 81 8.25 7.67 -2.62
N PRO A 82 9.29 8.50 -2.38
CA PRO A 82 9.13 9.91 -2.01
C PRO A 82 8.49 10.77 -3.10
N TRP A 83 8.45 10.31 -4.36
CA TRP A 83 7.81 11.02 -5.46
C TRP A 83 6.28 10.82 -5.51
N ALA A 84 5.76 9.73 -4.95
CA ALA A 84 4.34 9.38 -5.05
C ALA A 84 3.39 10.44 -4.48
N PRO A 85 3.66 11.06 -3.31
CA PRO A 85 2.78 12.10 -2.76
C PRO A 85 2.67 13.34 -3.66
N TYR A 86 3.76 13.73 -4.30
CA TYR A 86 3.80 14.90 -5.18
C TYR A 86 3.11 14.63 -6.52
N VAL A 87 3.27 13.42 -7.05
CA VAL A 87 2.59 12.99 -8.27
C VAL A 87 1.09 12.92 -8.03
N GLY A 88 0.63 12.27 -6.96
CA GLY A 88 -0.80 12.20 -6.62
C GLY A 88 -1.43 13.57 -6.40
N LEU A 89 -0.73 14.48 -5.69
CA LEU A 89 -1.19 15.87 -5.54
C LEU A 89 -1.32 16.59 -6.88
N THR A 90 -0.36 16.38 -7.78
CA THR A 90 -0.36 17.03 -9.10
C THR A 90 -1.47 16.49 -9.97
N GLU A 91 -1.74 15.18 -9.90
CA GLU A 91 -2.79 14.50 -10.64
C GLU A 91 -4.17 15.05 -10.26
N GLU A 92 -4.46 15.14 -8.96
CA GLU A 92 -5.74 15.64 -8.43
C GLU A 92 -5.92 17.15 -8.62
N LEU A 93 -4.83 17.92 -8.63
CA LEU A 93 -4.90 19.38 -8.82
C LEU A 93 -5.08 19.76 -10.29
N LEU A 94 -4.66 18.89 -11.21
CA LEU A 94 -4.78 19.10 -12.64
C LEU A 94 -5.95 18.27 -13.18
N PRO A 95 -7.08 18.91 -13.53
CA PRO A 95 -8.13 18.18 -14.24
C PRO A 95 -7.52 17.56 -15.51
N PHE A 96 -7.97 16.34 -15.85
CA PHE A 96 -7.51 15.51 -16.97
C PHE A 96 -6.30 14.58 -16.72
N THR A 97 -5.59 14.67 -15.59
CA THR A 97 -4.46 13.77 -15.28
C THR A 97 -4.80 12.57 -14.39
N ASP A 98 -6.03 12.47 -13.86
CA ASP A 98 -6.49 11.45 -12.89
C ASP A 98 -6.58 10.00 -13.40
N ILE A 99 -5.91 9.63 -14.49
CA ILE A 99 -5.95 8.26 -15.04
C ILE A 99 -4.95 7.35 -14.34
N VAL A 100 -3.94 7.92 -13.68
CA VAL A 100 -2.79 7.17 -13.16
C VAL A 100 -3.06 6.72 -11.72
N PRO A 101 -3.08 5.41 -11.43
CA PRO A 101 -3.29 4.90 -10.07
C PRO A 101 -1.99 5.02 -9.25
N THR A 102 -1.67 6.25 -8.83
CA THR A 102 -0.39 6.57 -8.18
C THR A 102 -0.18 5.84 -6.85
N ALA A 103 -1.23 5.62 -6.05
CA ALA A 103 -1.11 4.89 -4.79
C ALA A 103 -0.80 3.39 -5.03
N THR A 104 -1.37 2.81 -6.08
CA THR A 104 -1.12 1.41 -6.47
C THR A 104 0.26 1.24 -7.08
N ILE A 105 0.76 2.20 -7.86
CA ILE A 105 2.13 2.17 -8.40
C ILE A 105 3.15 2.29 -7.26
N ALA A 106 2.92 3.18 -6.29
CA ALA A 106 3.77 3.32 -5.11
C ALA A 106 3.86 1.99 -4.34
N TRP A 107 2.72 1.33 -4.12
CA TRP A 107 2.66 0.01 -3.51
C TRP A 107 3.47 -1.02 -4.30
N ALA A 108 3.28 -1.07 -5.61
CA ALA A 108 3.93 -2.05 -6.48
C ALA A 108 5.45 -1.87 -6.46
N LYS A 109 5.94 -0.63 -6.50
CA LYS A 109 7.38 -0.34 -6.45
C LYS A 109 8.02 -0.81 -5.14
N GLU A 110 7.36 -0.58 -4.01
CA GLU A 110 7.86 -1.00 -2.69
C GLU A 110 7.80 -2.53 -2.51
N ASN A 111 6.71 -3.16 -2.95
CA ASN A 111 6.42 -4.57 -2.63
C ASN A 111 6.76 -5.54 -3.78
N ALA A 112 7.27 -5.07 -4.92
CA ALA A 112 7.63 -5.90 -6.07
C ALA A 112 8.55 -7.07 -5.69
N GLY A 113 9.56 -6.84 -4.85
CA GLY A 113 10.49 -7.87 -4.39
C GLY A 113 9.79 -8.97 -3.60
N PHE A 114 8.97 -8.59 -2.62
CA PHE A 114 8.17 -9.53 -1.83
C PHE A 114 7.23 -10.38 -2.70
N VAL A 115 6.54 -9.76 -3.66
CA VAL A 115 5.65 -10.46 -4.59
C VAL A 115 6.42 -11.44 -5.46
N ALA A 116 7.60 -11.07 -5.95
CA ALA A 116 8.45 -11.95 -6.75
C ALA A 116 8.92 -13.19 -5.96
N GLU A 117 9.31 -13.00 -4.70
CA GLU A 117 9.70 -14.10 -3.81
C GLU A 117 8.53 -15.05 -3.52
N GLN A 118 7.36 -14.50 -3.20
CA GLN A 118 6.12 -15.27 -2.98
C GLN A 118 5.76 -16.10 -4.22
N TRP A 119 5.83 -15.50 -5.41
CA TRP A 119 5.58 -16.18 -6.67
C TRP A 119 6.55 -17.35 -6.91
N SER A 120 7.85 -17.12 -6.66
CA SER A 120 8.88 -18.16 -6.82
C SER A 120 8.61 -19.36 -5.91
N GLY A 121 8.32 -19.13 -4.63
CA GLY A 121 8.02 -20.21 -3.68
C GLY A 121 6.73 -20.99 -4.00
N TYR A 122 5.70 -20.29 -4.48
CA TYR A 122 4.48 -20.91 -4.98
C TYR A 122 4.75 -21.83 -6.18
N ASN A 123 5.54 -21.35 -7.14
CA ASN A 123 5.87 -22.07 -8.37
C ASN A 123 6.67 -23.35 -8.10
N GLU A 124 7.65 -23.30 -7.19
CA GLU A 124 8.42 -24.48 -6.78
C GLU A 124 7.54 -25.53 -6.06
N SER A 125 6.63 -25.07 -5.20
CA SER A 125 5.67 -25.95 -4.51
C SER A 125 4.70 -26.62 -5.48
N HIS A 126 4.22 -25.88 -6.50
CA HIS A 126 3.40 -26.44 -7.56
C HIS A 126 4.16 -27.47 -8.39
N ARG A 127 5.41 -27.18 -8.78
CA ARG A 127 6.26 -28.12 -9.52
C ARG A 127 6.50 -29.42 -8.73
N ARG A 128 6.76 -29.33 -7.43
CA ARG A 128 6.93 -30.52 -6.57
C ARG A 128 5.68 -31.40 -6.52
N ARG A 129 4.49 -30.80 -6.39
CA ARG A 129 3.22 -31.55 -6.39
C ARG A 129 2.95 -32.28 -7.70
N ILE A 130 3.31 -31.68 -8.83
CA ILE A 130 3.20 -32.33 -10.14
C ILE A 130 4.15 -33.53 -10.23
N GLN A 131 5.39 -33.39 -9.74
CA GLN A 131 6.37 -34.47 -9.73
C GLN A 131 5.93 -35.64 -8.83
N THR A 132 5.46 -35.37 -7.61
CA THR A 132 5.03 -36.42 -6.66
C THR A 132 3.73 -37.11 -7.07
N ASN A 133 2.88 -36.43 -7.84
CA ASN A 133 1.64 -37.01 -8.36
C ASN A 133 1.81 -37.56 -9.78
N SER A 134 3.04 -37.60 -10.32
CA SER A 134 3.32 -38.19 -11.63
C SER A 134 3.27 -39.73 -11.52
N PRO A 135 2.42 -40.42 -12.29
CA PRO A 135 2.14 -41.86 -12.14
C PRO A 135 3.25 -42.79 -12.68
N GLU A 136 4.53 -42.49 -12.48
CA GLU A 136 5.66 -43.28 -13.02
C GLU A 136 6.37 -44.20 -12.00
N GLU A 137 5.69 -44.71 -10.97
CA GLU A 137 6.32 -45.68 -10.05
C GLU A 137 5.37 -46.77 -9.52
N HIS A 138 4.54 -47.35 -10.40
CA HIS A 138 3.86 -48.64 -10.16
C HIS A 138 3.94 -49.56 -11.39
N ILE A 139 5.14 -49.68 -11.97
CA ILE A 139 5.48 -50.76 -12.89
C ILE A 139 6.79 -51.40 -12.39
N GLU A 140 6.70 -52.17 -11.30
CA GLU A 140 7.52 -53.37 -11.04
C GLU A 140 6.64 -54.42 -10.38
#